data_AF-A0A7R6Z2D8-F1
#
_entry.id   AF-A0A7R6Z2D8-F1
#
_cell.length_a   1.000
_cell.length_b   1.000
_cell.length_c   1.000
_cell.angle_alpha   90.00
_cell.angle_beta   90.00
_cell.angle_gamma   90.00
#
_symmetry.space_group_name_H-M   'P 1'
#
loop_
_entity.id
_entity.type
_entity.pdbx_description
1 polymer ?
#
loop_
_entity_poly.entity_id
_entity_poly.type
_entity_poly.pdbx_seq_one_letter_code
_entity_poly.pdbx_strand_id
1 'polypeptide(L)'
;MGSAIRNSIRESDLAARIGGEEFAVFLVEAGRDKTLEIAERIRQNMRGVRRAVGIEDREITVSIGICVHGPGQTLNDILLRADQNL
;
A
#
# COMPACT_ATOMS: atom_id res chain seq x y z
N MET A 1 -4.49 -10.82 -0.96
CA MET A 1 -4.01 -9.46 -0.61
C MET A 1 -2.69 -9.14 -1.32
N GLY A 2 -1.61 -9.89 -1.08
CA GLY A 2 -0.31 -9.62 -1.72
C GLY A 2 -0.34 -9.53 -3.25
N SER A 3 -1.12 -10.38 -3.94
CA SER A 3 -1.32 -10.29 -5.39
C SER A 3 -2.02 -9.00 -5.83
N ALA A 4 -3.03 -8.55 -5.09
CA ALA A 4 -3.74 -7.30 -5.37
C ALA A 4 -2.81 -6.09 -5.20
N ILE A 5 -1.96 -6.09 -4.16
CA ILE A 5 -0.94 -5.05 -3.98
C ILE A 5 0.08 -5.08 -5.12
N ARG A 6 0.61 -6.26 -5.45
CA ARG A 6 1.61 -6.43 -6.52
C ARG A 6 1.09 -5.99 -7.89
N ASN A 7 -0.16 -6.29 -8.22
CA ASN A 7 -0.81 -5.86 -9.46
C ASN A 7 -1.12 -4.34 -9.49
N SER A 8 -0.98 -3.67 -8.35
CA SER A 8 -1.23 -2.24 -8.20
C SER A 8 0.04 -1.40 -8.20
N ILE A 9 1.22 -1.98 -8.43
CA ILE A 9 2.52 -1.27 -8.41
C ILE A 9 3.38 -1.67 -9.62
N ARG A 10 4.44 -0.92 -9.88
CA ARG A 10 5.40 -1.24 -10.96
C ARG A 10 6.38 -2.32 -10.49
N GLU A 11 7.11 -2.89 -11.45
CA GLU A 11 8.16 -3.86 -11.13
C GLU A 11 9.33 -3.24 -10.34
N SER A 12 9.60 -1.94 -10.55
CA SER A 12 10.60 -1.19 -9.80
C SER A 12 10.20 -0.90 -8.36
N ASP A 13 8.90 -0.99 -8.04
CA ASP A 13 8.38 -0.69 -6.70
C ASP A 13 8.50 -1.93 -5.80
N LEU A 14 8.65 -1.71 -4.51
CA LEU A 14 8.77 -2.77 -3.52
C LEU A 14 7.51 -2.88 -2.68
N ALA A 15 6.96 -4.08 -2.55
CA ALA A 15 5.92 -4.39 -1.56
C ALA A 15 6.45 -5.45 -0.58
N ALA A 16 6.27 -5.21 0.70
CA ALA A 16 6.67 -6.10 1.77
C ALA A 16 5.54 -6.31 2.78
N ARG A 17 5.46 -7.50 3.36
CA ARG A 17 4.63 -7.77 4.53
C ARG A 17 5.46 -7.51 5.78
N ILE A 18 5.07 -6.52 6.58
CA ILE A 18 5.82 -6.13 7.80
C ILE A 18 5.33 -6.92 9.02
N GLY A 19 4.04 -7.28 9.05
CA GLY A 19 3.44 -7.97 10.18
C GLY A 19 2.32 -8.92 9.78
N GLY A 20 1.42 -9.22 10.73
CA GLY A 20 0.28 -10.11 10.53
C GLY A 20 -0.56 -9.68 9.32
N GLU A 21 -1.18 -8.50 9.39
CA GLU A 21 -2.03 -7.99 8.31
C GLU A 21 -1.46 -6.71 7.67
N GLU A 22 -0.26 -6.31 8.09
CA GLU A 22 0.37 -5.06 7.70
C GLU A 22 1.30 -5.23 6.51
N PHE A 23 1.15 -4.34 5.52
CA PHE A 23 1.96 -4.28 4.32
C PHE A 23 2.51 -2.87 4.15
N ALA A 24 3.76 -2.77 3.70
CA ALA A 24 4.36 -1.52 3.25
C ALA A 24 4.68 -1.59 1.76
N VAL A 25 4.53 -0.43 1.10
CA VAL A 25 4.83 -0.26 -0.32
C VAL A 25 5.77 0.94 -0.48
N PHE A 26 6.94 0.68 -1.05
CA PHE A 26 7.92 1.70 -1.42
C PHE A 26 7.85 1.94 -2.92
N LEU A 27 7.52 3.18 -3.27
CA LEU A 27 7.37 3.62 -4.66
C LEU A 27 8.61 4.36 -5.10
N VAL A 28 9.23 3.90 -6.19
CA VAL A 28 10.45 4.51 -6.72
C VAL A 28 10.06 5.74 -7.55
N GLU A 29 10.75 6.86 -7.29
CA GLU A 29 10.55 8.13 -8.02
C GLU A 29 9.09 8.62 -8.05
N ALA A 30 8.34 8.37 -6.98
CA ALA A 30 6.95 8.78 -6.86
C ALA A 30 6.79 10.01 -5.95
N GLY A 31 6.24 11.09 -6.51
CA GLY A 31 5.74 12.22 -5.75
C GLY A 31 4.35 11.96 -5.16
N ARG A 32 3.84 12.93 -4.39
CA ARG A 32 2.57 12.82 -3.64
C ARG A 32 1.38 12.36 -4.50
N ASP A 33 1.18 12.98 -5.66
CA ASP A 33 0.02 12.69 -6.51
C ASP A 33 0.06 11.27 -7.06
N LYS A 34 1.24 10.81 -7.47
CA LYS A 34 1.44 9.43 -7.94
C LYS A 34 1.22 8.43 -6.81
N THR A 35 1.71 8.75 -5.60
CA THR A 35 1.49 7.92 -4.42
C THR A 35 0.00 7.81 -4.08
N LEU A 36 -0.76 8.90 -4.15
CA LEU A 36 -2.21 8.91 -3.94
C LEU A 36 -2.94 8.06 -4.99
N GLU A 37 -2.60 8.21 -6.27
CA GLU A 37 -3.16 7.40 -7.36
C GLU A 37 -2.94 5.90 -7.12
N ILE A 38 -1.73 5.52 -6.70
CA ILE A 38 -1.37 4.12 -6.44
C ILE A 38 -2.08 3.61 -5.18
N ALA A 39 -2.18 4.41 -4.12
CA ALA A 39 -2.92 4.05 -2.91
C ALA A 39 -4.40 3.79 -3.21
N GLU A 40 -5.06 4.66 -3.99
CA GLU A 40 -6.46 4.46 -4.38
C GLU A 40 -6.61 3.22 -5.26
N ARG A 41 -5.67 2.98 -6.18
CA ARG A 41 -5.65 1.74 -6.99
C ARG A 41 -5.56 0.48 -6.11
N ILE A 42 -4.69 0.48 -5.09
CA ILE A 42 -4.59 -0.62 -4.13
C ILE A 42 -5.93 -0.81 -3.42
N ARG A 43 -6.53 0.28 -2.91
CA ARG A 43 -7.80 0.24 -2.19
C ARG A 43 -8.94 -0.35 -3.03
N GLN A 44 -9.02 0.04 -4.30
CA GLN A 44 -10.01 -0.50 -5.24
C GLN A 44 -9.76 -1.97 -5.55
N ASN A 45 -8.52 -2.37 -5.80
CA ASN A 45 -8.17 -3.76 -6.08
C ASN A 45 -8.40 -4.69 -4.88
N MET A 46 -8.25 -4.19 -3.65
CA MET A 46 -8.59 -4.97 -2.44
C MET A 46 -10.07 -5.35 -2.38
N ARG A 47 -10.97 -4.50 -2.86
CA ARG A 47 -12.41 -4.85 -2.97
C ARG A 47 -12.65 -6.04 -3.90
N GLY A 48 -11.76 -6.27 -4.87
CA GLY A 48 -11.81 -7.43 -5.78
C GLY A 48 -11.33 -8.73 -5.16
N VAL A 49 -10.53 -8.68 -4.08
CA VAL A 49 -9.93 -9.86 -3.43
C VAL A 49 -11.01 -10.80 -2.89
N ARG A 50 -12.17 -10.29 -2.46
CA ARG A 50 -13.30 -11.09 -1.94
C ARG A 50 -13.68 -12.29 -2.81
N ARG A 51 -13.69 -12.12 -4.13
CA ARG A 51 -14.05 -13.17 -5.10
C ARG A 51 -13.02 -14.30 -5.13
N ALA A 52 -11.75 -13.97 -4.89
CA ALA A 52 -10.66 -14.95 -4.95
C ALA A 52 -10.57 -15.83 -3.70
N VAL A 53 -11.18 -15.44 -2.57
CA VAL A 53 -11.08 -16.16 -1.28
C VAL A 53 -12.38 -16.84 -0.86
N GLY A 54 -13.44 -16.77 -1.68
CA GLY A 54 -14.71 -17.45 -1.41
C GLY A 54 -15.52 -16.87 -0.24
N ILE A 55 -15.24 -15.62 0.15
CA ILE A 55 -15.96 -14.91 1.22
C ILE A 55 -16.84 -13.86 0.55
N GLU A 56 -17.98 -14.28 0.02
CA GLU A 56 -18.87 -13.40 -0.77
C GLU A 56 -19.60 -12.35 0.10
N ASP A 57 -19.84 -12.67 1.39
CA ASP A 57 -20.65 -11.86 2.30
C ASP A 57 -19.86 -10.83 3.14
N ARG A 58 -18.55 -10.66 2.90
CA ARG A 58 -17.73 -9.71 3.66
C ARG A 58 -16.91 -8.78 2.75
N GLU A 59 -16.94 -7.49 3.06
CA GLU A 59 -16.07 -6.52 2.40
C GLU A 59 -14.67 -6.56 3.04
N ILE A 60 -13.64 -6.67 2.21
CA ILE A 60 -12.25 -6.47 2.64
C ILE A 60 -11.88 -5.04 2.29
N THR A 61 -11.64 -4.23 3.31
CA THR A 61 -11.14 -2.86 3.19
C THR A 61 -9.70 -2.78 3.66
N VAL A 62 -9.00 -1.72 3.24
CA VAL A 62 -7.65 -1.40 3.69
C VAL A 62 -7.57 0.09 4.01
N SER A 63 -6.88 0.42 5.10
CA SER A 63 -6.45 1.78 5.43
C SER A 63 -5.01 1.95 4.96
N ILE A 64 -4.71 3.09 4.32
CA ILE A 64 -3.41 3.34 3.72
C ILE A 64 -2.96 4.74 4.11
N GLY A 65 -1.98 4.79 5.02
CA GLY A 65 -1.23 5.98 5.31
C GLY A 65 -0.12 6.19 4.29
N ILE A 66 0.06 7.42 3.83
CA ILE A 66 1.06 7.76 2.82
C ILE A 66 2.05 8.80 3.34
N CYS A 67 3.28 8.76 2.82
CA CYS A 67 4.24 9.84 2.96
C CYS A 67 5.13 9.91 1.71
N VAL A 68 5.84 11.03 1.55
CA VAL A 68 6.87 11.20 0.52
C VAL A 68 8.21 11.29 1.23
N HIS A 69 9.17 10.48 0.77
CA HIS A 69 10.54 10.48 1.29
C HIS A 69 11.24 11.80 0.94
N GLY A 70 11.78 12.46 1.96
CA GLY A 70 12.55 13.69 1.85
C GLY A 70 14.04 13.47 2.10
N PRO A 71 14.90 14.43 1.70
CA PRO A 71 16.33 14.37 1.95
C PRO A 71 16.66 14.16 3.44
N GLY A 72 17.62 13.28 3.73
CA GLY A 72 18.11 13.02 5.10
C GLY A 72 17.19 12.18 5.98
N GLN A 73 16.03 11.73 5.48
CA GLN A 73 15.14 10.87 6.26
C GLN A 73 15.56 9.40 6.18
N THR A 74 15.52 8.72 7.32
CA THR A 74 15.74 7.27 7.39
C THR A 74 14.48 6.50 7.00
N LEU A 75 14.65 5.20 6.77
CA LEU A 75 13.53 4.28 6.55
C LEU A 75 12.53 4.28 7.72
N ASN A 76 13.02 4.35 8.95
CA ASN A 76 12.15 4.37 10.12
C ASN A 76 11.33 5.66 10.21
N ASP A 77 11.92 6.82 9.85
CA ASP A 77 11.21 8.10 9.88
C ASP A 77 10.01 8.10 8.92
N ILE A 78 10.20 7.55 7.71
CA ILE A 78 9.14 7.48 6.71
C ILE A 78 8.08 6.43 7.04
N LEU A 79 8.47 5.28 7.60
CA LEU A 79 7.50 4.27 8.06
C LEU A 79 6.62 4.83 9.17
N LEU A 80 7.21 5.47 10.18
CA LEU A 80 6.47 6.08 11.28
C LEU A 80 5.51 7.19 10.79
N ARG A 81 5.96 8.04 9.86
CA ARG A 81 5.10 9.09 9.30
C ARG A 81 3.97 8.55 8.44
N ALA A 82 4.19 7.45 7.71
CA ALA A 82 3.14 6.80 6.95
C ALA A 82 2.09 6.22 7.90
N ASP A 83 2.52 5.54 8.97
CA ASP A 83 1.65 4.96 9.99
C ASP A 83 0.80 6.00 10.74
N GLN A 84 1.38 7.17 11.04
CA GLN A 84 0.63 8.29 11.63
C GLN A 84 -0.48 8.86 10.73
N ASN A 85 -0.42 8.60 9.42
CA ASN A 85 -1.40 9.08 8.44
C ASN A 85 -2.41 7.99 8.03
N LEU A 86 -2.43 6.83 8.71
CA LEU A 86 -3.23 5.65 8.36
C LEU A 86 -4.70 5.77 8.73
#